data_AF-A0A5A7QZ57-F1
#
_entry.id   AF-A0A5A7QZ57-F1
#
_cell.length_a   1.000
_cell.length_b   1.000
_cell.length_c   1.000
_cell.angle_alpha   90.00
_cell.angle_beta   90.00
_cell.angle_gamma   90.00
#
_symmetry.space_group_name_H-M   'P 1'
#
loop_
_entity.id
_entity.type
_entity.pdbx_description
1 polymer ?
#
loop_
_entity_poly.entity_id
_entity_poly.type
_entity_poly.pdbx_seq_one_letter_code
_entity_poly.pdbx_strand_id
1 'polypeptide(L)'
;MAQGSSGSNSGKWTIQENKAFEKALAVFDKDTPDRWANVARAIGGRSPDEVKKHYEILVEDIMYIESGRVPFPKYRTTRGGTALKVNITTLGPLVLPFSEQLLFFTTLIARKLINQKIKPYLPDFKLAFNHFCIHAGGRAVIDELEKNLKLEPVHVEASRMTLHRFGNISSSSIWYELAYIEAKRRVKRVDKVWQIAFGSGFKCNSVVWIALRDVELSAHNPWLDCMEKYPVELAYNN
;
A
#
# COMPACT_ATOMS: atom_id res chain seq x y z
N MET A 1 -23.31 12.10 57.72
CA MET A 1 -23.37 12.80 56.43
C MET A 1 -21.97 12.77 55.83
N ALA A 2 -21.73 11.97 54.80
CA ALA A 2 -20.47 11.96 54.07
C ALA A 2 -20.80 12.20 52.60
N GLN A 3 -20.33 13.34 52.09
CA GLN A 3 -20.60 13.85 50.75
C GLN A 3 -19.98 12.94 49.69
N GLY A 4 -20.76 12.68 48.64
CA GLY A 4 -20.32 11.93 47.47
C GLY A 4 -19.22 12.67 46.72
N SER A 5 -18.08 12.01 46.57
CA SER A 5 -17.04 12.42 45.62
C SER A 5 -17.56 12.15 44.21
N SER A 6 -17.87 13.21 43.47
CA SER A 6 -18.16 13.22 42.05
C SER A 6 -16.93 12.74 41.27
N GLY A 7 -16.95 11.48 40.83
CA GLY A 7 -15.92 10.94 39.94
C GLY A 7 -15.90 11.67 38.61
N SER A 8 -14.86 12.48 38.36
CA SER A 8 -14.60 13.06 37.05
C SER A 8 -14.21 11.95 36.08
N ASN A 9 -15.07 11.67 35.11
CA ASN A 9 -14.93 10.63 34.08
C ASN A 9 -13.90 10.99 32.98
N SER A 10 -12.80 11.69 33.32
CA SER A 10 -11.95 12.42 32.37
C SER A 10 -10.97 11.56 31.55
N GLY A 11 -10.82 10.26 31.84
CA GLY A 11 -9.75 9.44 31.23
C GLY A 11 -10.09 8.70 29.94
N LYS A 12 -11.37 8.54 29.56
CA LYS A 12 -11.76 7.76 28.37
C LYS A 12 -12.22 8.66 27.24
N TRP A 13 -11.52 8.57 26.10
CA TRP A 13 -11.93 9.20 24.86
C TRP A 13 -13.21 8.53 24.34
N THR A 14 -14.22 9.35 24.05
CA THR A 14 -15.44 8.88 23.39
C THR A 14 -15.19 8.67 21.90
N ILE A 15 -16.07 7.90 21.24
CA ILE A 15 -16.01 7.68 19.78
C ILE A 15 -16.12 9.01 19.02
N GLN A 16 -16.93 9.95 19.52
CA GLN A 16 -17.13 11.26 18.89
C GLN A 16 -15.88 12.14 19.01
N GLU A 17 -15.26 12.18 20.20
CA GLU A 17 -14.00 12.91 20.40
C GLU A 17 -12.87 12.32 19.58
N ASN A 18 -12.76 10.98 19.51
CA ASN A 18 -11.73 10.32 18.70
C ASN A 18 -11.90 10.62 17.20
N LYS A 19 -13.15 10.64 16.71
CA LYS A 19 -13.45 11.01 15.33
C LYS A 19 -13.13 12.48 15.04
N ALA A 20 -13.40 13.38 15.99
CA ALA A 20 -13.04 14.79 15.87
C ALA A 20 -11.52 15.00 15.88
N PHE A 21 -10.81 14.25 16.72
CA PHE A 21 -9.35 14.21 16.80
C PHE A 21 -8.72 13.75 15.48
N GLU A 22 -9.17 12.63 14.91
CA GLU A 22 -8.66 12.11 13.63
C GLU A 22 -8.88 13.12 12.48
N LYS A 23 -10.06 13.74 12.41
CA LYS A 23 -10.35 14.78 11.42
C LYS A 23 -9.46 16.00 11.60
N ALA A 24 -9.21 16.41 12.83
CA ALA A 24 -8.35 17.55 13.13
C ALA A 24 -6.88 17.28 12.79
N LEU A 25 -6.37 16.06 13.01
CA LEU A 25 -5.02 15.66 12.58
C LEU A 25 -4.84 15.65 11.05
N ALA A 26 -5.92 15.46 10.29
CA ALA A 26 -5.89 15.55 8.84
C ALA A 26 -5.82 17.00 8.30
N VAL A 27 -6.19 17.98 9.13
CA VAL A 27 -6.16 19.41 8.80
C VAL A 27 -4.89 20.08 9.34
N PHE A 28 -4.45 19.69 10.54
CA PHE A 28 -3.29 20.24 11.23
C PHE A 28 -2.14 19.23 11.22
N ASP A 29 -1.29 19.36 10.20
CA ASP A 29 -0.11 18.53 10.00
C ASP A 29 0.98 18.76 11.06
N LYS A 30 2.11 18.06 10.93
CA LYS A 30 3.23 18.11 11.90
C LYS A 30 3.94 19.46 11.96
N ASP A 31 3.86 20.26 10.89
CA ASP A 31 4.59 21.51 10.73
C ASP A 31 3.70 22.73 11.09
N THR A 32 2.41 22.47 11.35
CA THR A 32 1.43 23.46 11.79
C THR A 32 1.84 24.08 13.14
N PRO A 33 2.02 25.42 13.22
CA PRO A 33 2.26 26.11 14.49
C PRO A 33 1.11 25.87 15.47
N ASP A 34 1.45 25.67 16.75
CA ASP A 34 0.47 25.40 17.82
C ASP A 34 -0.50 24.25 17.49
N ARG A 35 -0.02 23.24 16.75
CA ARG A 35 -0.78 22.06 16.29
C ARG A 35 -1.74 21.53 17.34
N TRP A 36 -1.25 21.28 18.55
CA TRP A 36 -2.05 20.67 19.61
C TRP A 36 -3.15 21.59 20.12
N ALA A 37 -2.93 22.91 20.16
CA ALA A 37 -3.97 23.87 20.48
C ALA A 37 -5.03 23.94 19.37
N ASN A 38 -4.62 23.85 18.11
CA ASN A 38 -5.53 23.81 16.97
C ASN A 38 -6.39 22.54 16.95
N VAL A 39 -5.79 21.38 17.23
CA VAL A 39 -6.50 20.10 17.32
C VAL A 39 -7.44 20.08 18.53
N ALA A 40 -6.99 20.53 19.70
CA ALA A 40 -7.82 20.67 20.90
C ALA A 40 -9.07 21.53 20.64
N ARG A 41 -8.87 22.67 19.97
CA ARG A 41 -9.95 23.58 19.58
C ARG A 41 -10.94 22.93 18.61
N ALA A 42 -10.46 22.13 17.65
CA ALA A 42 -11.32 21.40 16.72
C ALA A 42 -12.13 20.27 17.37
N ILE A 43 -11.65 19.72 18.50
CA ILE A 43 -12.37 18.70 19.28
C ILE A 43 -13.40 19.33 20.21
N GLY A 44 -13.11 20.52 20.75
CA GLY A 44 -14.06 21.33 21.52
C GLY A 44 -14.24 20.91 23.00
N GLY A 45 -13.43 19.99 23.51
CA GLY A 45 -13.58 19.47 24.89
C GLY A 45 -12.33 18.83 25.50
N ARG A 46 -11.15 19.01 24.88
CA ARG A 46 -9.87 18.42 25.33
C ARG A 46 -8.78 19.47 25.36
N SER A 47 -7.85 19.34 26.30
CA SER A 47 -6.66 20.19 26.38
C SER A 47 -5.60 19.78 25.34
N PRO A 48 -4.69 20.69 24.95
CA PRO A 48 -3.59 20.36 24.04
C PRO A 48 -2.71 19.19 24.55
N ASP A 49 -2.51 19.10 25.87
CA ASP A 49 -1.71 18.03 26.47
C ASP A 49 -2.41 16.67 26.41
N GLU A 50 -3.73 16.61 26.64
CA GLU A 50 -4.51 15.38 26.45
C GLU A 50 -4.51 14.92 25.00
N VAL A 51 -4.61 15.85 24.06
CA VAL A 51 -4.52 15.59 22.62
C VAL A 51 -3.15 15.02 22.25
N LYS A 52 -2.07 15.65 22.73
CA LYS A 52 -0.70 15.20 22.47
C LYS A 52 -0.47 13.79 23.03
N LYS A 53 -0.91 13.53 24.27
CA LYS A 53 -0.80 12.22 24.89
C LYS A 53 -1.59 11.15 24.12
N HIS A 54 -2.79 11.48 23.64
CA HIS A 54 -3.59 10.57 22.81
C HIS A 54 -2.93 10.28 21.46
N TYR A 55 -2.26 11.29 20.87
CA TYR A 55 -1.46 11.10 19.67
C TYR A 55 -0.23 10.21 19.91
N GLU A 56 0.48 10.38 21.02
CA GLU A 56 1.64 9.53 21.37
C GLU A 56 1.23 8.06 21.53
N ILE A 57 0.09 7.79 22.17
CA ILE A 57 -0.48 6.44 22.28
C ILE A 57 -0.84 5.88 20.90
N LEU A 58 -1.43 6.70 20.02
CA LEU A 58 -1.73 6.29 18.65
C LEU A 58 -0.44 5.92 17.88
N VAL A 59 0.62 6.72 18.01
CA VAL A 59 1.92 6.45 17.39
C VAL A 59 2.54 5.17 17.96
N GLU A 60 2.49 4.99 19.28
CA GLU A 60 2.97 3.77 19.94
C GLU A 60 2.19 2.54 19.46
N ASP A 61 0.86 2.60 19.39
CA ASP A 61 0.00 1.53 18.86
C ASP A 61 0.36 1.19 17.40
N ILE A 62 0.64 2.21 16.57
CA ILE A 62 1.11 2.03 15.20
C ILE A 62 2.47 1.31 15.21
N MET A 63 3.41 1.73 16.06
CA MET A 63 4.71 1.07 16.20
C MET A 63 4.60 -0.38 16.69
N TYR A 64 3.66 -0.70 17.58
CA TYR A 64 3.39 -2.07 18.01
C TYR A 64 2.82 -2.94 16.89
N ILE A 65 2.02 -2.35 16.00
CA ILE A 65 1.53 -3.00 14.78
C ILE A 65 2.68 -3.22 13.79
N GLU A 66 3.49 -2.19 13.54
CA GLU A 66 4.63 -2.22 12.61
C GLU A 66 5.74 -3.18 13.05
N SER A 67 5.95 -3.32 14.37
CA SER A 67 6.88 -4.29 14.96
C SER A 67 6.33 -5.73 15.01
N GLY A 68 5.13 -5.97 14.49
CA GLY A 68 4.56 -7.31 14.34
C GLY A 68 4.09 -7.97 15.65
N ARG A 69 3.90 -7.19 16.72
CA ARG A 69 3.52 -7.70 18.05
C ARG A 69 2.01 -7.78 18.30
N VAL A 70 1.19 -7.59 17.27
CA VAL A 70 -0.27 -7.76 17.32
C VAL A 70 -0.68 -9.06 16.62
N PRO A 71 -1.38 -9.99 17.31
CA PRO A 71 -1.89 -11.19 16.66
C PRO A 71 -2.94 -10.80 15.61
N PHE A 72 -2.61 -11.07 14.34
CA PHE A 72 -3.50 -10.78 13.23
C PHE A 72 -4.73 -11.71 13.24
N PRO A 73 -5.92 -11.23 12.79
CA PRO A 73 -7.05 -12.11 12.53
C PRO A 73 -6.63 -13.22 11.55
N LYS A 74 -6.95 -14.48 11.87
CA LYS A 74 -6.63 -15.63 11.02
C LYS A 74 -7.46 -15.59 9.73
N TYR A 75 -6.94 -14.93 8.70
CA TYR A 75 -7.41 -15.16 7.33
C TYR A 75 -6.64 -16.35 6.76
N ARG A 76 -7.39 -17.30 6.20
CA ARG A 76 -6.87 -18.50 5.56
C ARG A 76 -6.13 -18.08 4.28
N THR A 77 -4.88 -17.68 4.45
CA THR A 77 -4.00 -17.18 3.38
C THR A 77 -2.88 -18.19 3.19
N THR A 78 -2.57 -18.55 1.96
CA THR A 78 -1.37 -19.34 1.64
C THR A 78 -0.13 -18.59 2.16
N ARG A 79 0.93 -19.29 2.58
CA ARG A 79 2.15 -18.66 3.15
C ARG A 79 2.71 -17.50 2.30
N GLY A 80 2.51 -17.53 0.97
CA GLY A 80 2.89 -16.45 0.06
C GLY A 80 2.06 -15.16 0.21
N GLY A 81 0.76 -15.26 0.51
CA GLY A 81 -0.09 -14.09 0.70
C GLY A 81 0.25 -13.28 1.96
N THR A 82 0.80 -13.94 3.00
CA THR A 82 1.31 -13.22 4.18
C THR A 82 2.51 -12.35 3.83
N ALA A 83 3.47 -12.87 3.06
CA ALA A 83 4.65 -12.12 2.67
C ALA A 83 4.32 -10.95 1.73
N LEU A 84 3.38 -11.17 0.81
CA LEU A 84 2.83 -10.11 -0.04
C LEU A 84 2.18 -9.01 0.81
N LYS A 85 1.34 -9.40 1.77
CA LYS A 85 0.66 -8.46 2.65
C LYS A 85 1.67 -7.60 3.43
N VAL A 86 2.68 -8.23 4.05
CA VAL A 86 3.74 -7.51 4.77
C VAL A 86 4.44 -6.52 3.85
N ASN A 87 4.87 -6.97 2.66
CA ASN A 87 5.56 -6.12 1.70
C ASN A 87 4.72 -4.89 1.30
N ILE A 88 3.45 -5.08 0.95
CA ILE A 88 2.52 -4.00 0.57
C ILE A 88 2.28 -3.05 1.75
N THR A 89 2.09 -3.56 2.97
CA THR A 89 1.87 -2.72 4.15
C THR A 89 3.10 -1.91 4.54
N THR A 90 4.31 -2.44 4.32
CA THR A 90 5.56 -1.71 4.55
C THR A 90 5.82 -0.68 3.45
N LEU A 91 5.51 -1.00 2.20
CA LEU A 91 5.73 -0.10 1.06
C LEU A 91 4.71 1.04 1.02
N GLY A 92 3.45 0.77 1.37
CA GLY A 92 2.32 1.71 1.25
C GLY A 92 2.61 3.11 1.79
N PRO A 93 3.02 3.27 3.06
CA PRO A 93 3.31 4.59 3.64
C PRO A 93 4.40 5.39 2.92
N LEU A 94 5.31 4.71 2.22
CA LEU A 94 6.45 5.33 1.53
C LEU A 94 6.08 5.85 0.13
N VAL A 95 5.02 5.32 -0.49
CA VAL A 95 4.74 5.53 -1.93
C VAL A 95 3.37 6.10 -2.19
N LEU A 96 2.39 5.82 -1.32
CA LEU A 96 1.01 6.22 -1.51
C LEU A 96 0.79 7.66 -1.05
N PRO A 97 -0.13 8.39 -1.70
CA PRO A 97 -0.61 9.68 -1.21
C PRO A 97 -1.17 9.58 0.21
N PHE A 98 -1.06 10.66 0.99
CA PHE A 98 -1.55 10.68 2.37
C PHE A 98 -3.05 10.36 2.50
N SER A 99 -3.87 10.74 1.51
CA SER A 99 -5.30 10.42 1.46
C SER A 99 -5.57 8.91 1.50
N GLU A 100 -4.78 8.13 0.77
CA GLU A 100 -4.88 6.66 0.72
C GLU A 100 -4.46 6.03 2.04
N GLN A 101 -3.41 6.58 2.65
CA GLN A 101 -2.95 6.15 3.97
C GLN A 101 -4.04 6.37 5.02
N LEU A 102 -4.66 7.56 5.03
CA LEU A 102 -5.75 7.88 5.96
C LEU A 102 -6.96 6.95 5.78
N LEU A 103 -7.39 6.69 4.54
CA LEU A 103 -8.49 5.75 4.27
C LEU A 103 -8.19 4.33 4.76
N PHE A 104 -6.95 3.88 4.57
CA PHE A 104 -6.51 2.57 5.05
C PHE A 104 -6.55 2.49 6.58
N PHE A 105 -5.89 3.42 7.27
CA PHE A 105 -5.80 3.42 8.73
C PHE A 105 -7.17 3.61 9.40
N THR A 106 -8.00 4.53 8.90
CA THR A 106 -9.36 4.74 9.44
C THR A 106 -10.21 3.48 9.31
N THR A 107 -10.08 2.74 8.20
CA THR A 107 -10.79 1.47 8.02
C THR A 107 -10.25 0.36 8.94
N LEU A 108 -8.94 0.33 9.20
CA LEU A 108 -8.35 -0.59 10.19
C LEU A 108 -8.85 -0.29 11.61
N ILE A 109 -8.88 0.98 12.02
CA ILE A 109 -9.38 1.42 13.32
C ILE A 109 -10.87 1.10 13.46
N ALA A 110 -11.68 1.44 12.45
CA ALA A 110 -13.11 1.13 12.43
C ALA A 110 -13.34 -0.39 12.54
N ARG A 111 -12.53 -1.20 11.87
CA ARG A 111 -12.63 -2.67 11.99
C ARG A 111 -12.28 -3.18 13.39
N LYS A 112 -11.28 -2.58 14.04
CA LYS A 112 -10.83 -2.96 15.39
C LYS A 112 -11.82 -2.50 16.48
N LEU A 113 -12.34 -1.28 16.37
CA LEU A 113 -13.11 -0.62 17.43
C LEU A 113 -14.64 -0.64 17.22
N ILE A 114 -15.11 -0.67 15.97
CA ILE A 114 -16.55 -0.55 15.65
C ILE A 114 -17.12 -1.90 15.26
N ASN A 115 -16.60 -2.51 14.19
CA ASN A 115 -17.14 -3.76 13.68
C ASN A 115 -16.10 -4.56 12.89
N GLN A 116 -15.74 -5.73 13.43
CA GLN A 116 -14.79 -6.63 12.79
C GLN A 116 -15.25 -7.17 11.43
N LYS A 117 -16.52 -6.99 11.03
CA LYS A 117 -17.02 -7.37 9.69
C LYS A 117 -16.77 -6.33 8.61
N ILE A 118 -16.35 -5.10 8.95
CA ILE A 118 -16.05 -4.05 7.97
C ILE A 118 -14.96 -4.52 7.01
N LYS A 119 -15.26 -4.58 5.71
CA LYS A 119 -14.30 -4.99 4.68
C LYS A 119 -13.05 -4.08 4.76
N PRO A 120 -11.83 -4.63 4.83
CA PRO A 120 -10.64 -3.80 4.89
C PRO A 120 -10.52 -2.99 3.60
N TYR A 121 -10.17 -1.72 3.74
CA TYR A 121 -9.79 -0.90 2.61
C TYR A 121 -8.46 -1.40 2.07
N LEU A 122 -8.36 -1.49 0.75
CA LEU A 122 -7.14 -1.82 0.05
C LEU A 122 -6.69 -0.54 -0.65
N PRO A 123 -5.50 0.00 -0.30
CA PRO A 123 -5.01 1.21 -0.91
C PRO A 123 -4.82 1.06 -2.42
N ASP A 124 -5.06 2.13 -3.17
CA ASP A 124 -4.89 2.12 -4.62
C ASP A 124 -3.46 2.47 -5.03
N PHE A 125 -2.65 1.43 -5.24
CA PHE A 125 -1.27 1.58 -5.69
C PHE A 125 -1.13 2.14 -7.12
N LYS A 126 -2.21 2.18 -7.91
CA LYS A 126 -2.21 2.85 -9.22
C LYS A 126 -2.00 4.36 -9.09
N LEU A 127 -2.29 4.95 -7.92
CA LEU A 127 -2.01 6.35 -7.64
C LEU A 127 -0.52 6.63 -7.36
N ALA A 128 0.24 5.59 -6.99
CA ALA A 128 1.65 5.71 -6.67
C ALA A 128 2.57 5.41 -7.86
N PHE A 129 2.13 4.53 -8.78
CA PHE A 129 2.97 3.96 -9.83
C PHE A 129 2.33 4.04 -11.20
N ASN A 130 3.15 4.37 -12.20
CA ASN A 130 2.77 4.40 -13.61
C ASN A 130 2.89 3.02 -14.24
N HIS A 131 3.91 2.25 -13.81
CA HIS A 131 4.29 0.98 -14.43
C HIS A 131 4.51 -0.10 -13.37
N PHE A 132 4.12 -1.34 -13.70
CA PHE A 132 4.23 -2.48 -12.81
C PHE A 132 5.00 -3.60 -13.50
N CYS A 133 6.02 -4.11 -12.81
CA CYS A 133 6.78 -5.29 -13.19
C CYS A 133 6.54 -6.35 -12.11
N ILE A 134 5.63 -7.28 -12.39
CA ILE A 134 5.24 -8.35 -11.49
C ILE A 134 5.94 -9.63 -11.92
N HIS A 135 6.86 -10.11 -11.08
CA HIS A 135 7.67 -11.28 -11.39
C HIS A 135 6.83 -12.41 -12.02
N ALA A 136 7.21 -12.75 -13.26
CA ALA A 136 6.68 -13.88 -14.02
C ALA A 136 7.06 -15.26 -13.43
N GLY A 137 6.80 -15.47 -12.14
CA GLY A 137 7.00 -16.75 -11.46
C GLY A 137 6.05 -17.84 -11.95
N GLY A 138 4.87 -17.42 -12.44
CA GLY A 138 3.85 -18.26 -13.05
C GLY A 138 2.53 -17.50 -13.18
N ARG A 139 1.62 -18.01 -14.03
CA ARG A 139 0.34 -17.34 -14.33
C ARG A 139 -0.49 -17.06 -13.07
N ALA A 140 -0.60 -18.03 -12.18
CA ALA A 140 -1.35 -17.89 -10.92
C ALA A 140 -0.82 -16.77 -10.01
N VAL A 141 0.49 -16.49 -10.04
CA VAL A 141 1.07 -15.39 -9.24
C VAL A 141 0.64 -14.04 -9.79
N ILE A 142 0.67 -13.89 -11.11
CA ILE A 142 0.24 -12.67 -11.81
C ILE A 142 -1.26 -12.44 -11.59
N ASP A 143 -2.09 -13.48 -11.78
CA ASP A 143 -3.54 -13.42 -11.61
C ASP A 143 -3.94 -13.04 -10.17
N GLU A 144 -3.26 -13.62 -9.18
CA GLU A 144 -3.51 -13.34 -7.76
C GLU A 144 -3.13 -11.88 -7.41
N LEU A 145 -2.05 -11.34 -7.98
CA LEU A 145 -1.66 -9.94 -7.77
C LEU A 145 -2.59 -8.97 -8.48
N GLU A 146 -2.97 -9.26 -9.72
CA GLU A 146 -3.96 -8.45 -10.45
C GLU A 146 -5.24 -8.31 -9.64
N LYS A 147 -5.75 -9.42 -9.13
CA LYS A 147 -6.96 -9.47 -8.30
C LYS A 147 -6.77 -8.76 -6.95
N ASN A 148 -5.68 -9.05 -6.24
CA ASN A 148 -5.46 -8.51 -4.89
C ASN A 148 -5.12 -7.04 -4.87
N LEU A 149 -4.50 -6.50 -5.92
CA LEU A 149 -4.16 -5.09 -6.05
C LEU A 149 -5.18 -4.31 -6.89
N LYS A 150 -6.21 -4.98 -7.44
CA LYS A 150 -7.20 -4.41 -8.36
C LYS A 150 -6.53 -3.67 -9.53
N LEU A 151 -5.58 -4.37 -10.15
CA LEU A 151 -4.88 -3.88 -11.33
C LEU A 151 -5.73 -4.12 -12.58
N GLU A 152 -5.55 -3.25 -13.57
CA GLU A 152 -6.14 -3.42 -14.90
C GLU A 152 -5.20 -4.22 -15.82
N PRO A 153 -5.71 -4.81 -16.93
CA PRO A 153 -4.92 -5.65 -17.83
C PRO A 153 -3.62 -5.01 -18.32
N VAL A 154 -3.62 -3.69 -18.55
CA VAL A 154 -2.43 -2.94 -19.00
C VAL A 154 -1.28 -2.99 -17.99
N HIS A 155 -1.57 -3.04 -16.69
CA HIS A 155 -0.55 -3.08 -15.64
C HIS A 155 0.13 -4.45 -15.53
N VAL A 156 -0.57 -5.52 -15.90
CA VAL A 156 -0.03 -6.88 -15.85
C VAL A 156 0.46 -7.38 -17.21
N GLU A 157 0.21 -6.61 -18.27
CA GLU A 157 0.57 -6.93 -19.66
C GLU A 157 2.04 -7.34 -19.78
N ALA A 158 2.97 -6.52 -19.27
CA ALA A 158 4.40 -6.78 -19.37
C ALA A 158 4.79 -8.14 -18.75
N SER A 159 4.24 -8.45 -17.59
CA SER A 159 4.43 -9.70 -16.85
C SER A 159 3.88 -10.90 -17.62
N ARG A 160 2.67 -10.76 -18.17
CA ARG A 160 2.01 -11.79 -18.97
C ARG A 160 2.74 -12.06 -20.28
N MET A 161 3.17 -11.01 -20.99
CA MET A 161 3.90 -11.15 -22.25
C MET A 161 5.29 -11.73 -22.02
N THR A 162 5.98 -11.31 -20.96
CA THR A 162 7.27 -11.88 -20.55
C THR A 162 7.13 -13.37 -20.26
N LEU A 163 6.14 -13.75 -19.45
CA LEU A 163 5.86 -15.16 -19.15
C LEU A 163 5.51 -15.96 -20.41
N HIS A 164 4.70 -15.40 -21.30
CA HIS A 164 4.31 -16.04 -22.56
C HIS A 164 5.52 -16.31 -23.46
N ARG A 165 6.39 -15.30 -23.64
CA ARG A 165 7.51 -15.38 -24.58
C ARG A 165 8.70 -16.17 -24.04
N PHE A 166 9.11 -15.85 -22.81
CA PHE A 166 10.37 -16.31 -22.24
C PHE A 166 10.17 -17.37 -21.15
N GLY A 167 8.93 -17.59 -20.70
CA GLY A 167 8.65 -18.42 -19.53
C GLY A 167 9.13 -17.74 -18.23
N ASN A 168 9.22 -18.55 -17.17
CA ASN A 168 9.79 -18.11 -15.92
C ASN A 168 11.33 -18.25 -15.98
N ILE A 169 12.01 -17.14 -16.24
CA ILE A 169 13.47 -17.03 -16.22
C ILE A 169 14.00 -16.59 -14.86
N SER A 170 13.31 -16.97 -13.78
CA SER A 170 13.70 -16.66 -12.40
C SER A 170 13.81 -15.15 -12.14
N SER A 171 14.78 -14.71 -11.33
CA SER A 171 14.94 -13.32 -10.92
C SER A 171 15.10 -12.32 -12.07
N SER A 172 15.53 -12.75 -13.27
CA SER A 172 15.65 -11.84 -14.41
C SER A 172 14.32 -11.46 -15.05
N SER A 173 13.21 -12.16 -14.78
CA SER A 173 11.92 -11.89 -15.43
C SER A 173 11.48 -10.42 -15.30
N ILE A 174 11.66 -9.82 -14.11
CA ILE A 174 11.29 -8.41 -13.85
C ILE A 174 12.05 -7.40 -14.71
N TRP A 175 13.24 -7.76 -15.21
CA TRP A 175 14.01 -6.92 -16.12
C TRP A 175 13.53 -7.04 -17.57
N TYR A 176 13.08 -8.22 -17.97
CA TYR A 176 12.42 -8.41 -19.27
C TYR A 176 11.05 -7.72 -19.31
N GLU A 177 10.36 -7.69 -18.17
CA GLU A 177 9.12 -6.93 -17.99
C GLU A 177 9.38 -5.42 -18.14
N LEU A 178 10.40 -4.89 -17.47
CA LEU A 178 10.79 -3.48 -17.64
C LEU A 178 11.17 -3.19 -19.09
N ALA A 179 12.02 -4.04 -19.70
CA ALA A 179 12.43 -3.90 -21.09
C ALA A 179 11.24 -3.93 -22.06
N TYR A 180 10.17 -4.68 -21.76
CA TYR A 180 8.94 -4.67 -22.54
C TYR A 180 8.26 -3.30 -22.50
N ILE A 181 8.15 -2.70 -21.31
CA ILE A 181 7.51 -1.39 -21.12
C ILE A 181 8.33 -0.28 -21.80
N GLU A 182 9.66 -0.37 -21.71
CA GLU A 182 10.59 0.50 -22.43
C GLU A 182 10.47 0.33 -23.95
N ALA A 183 10.36 -0.90 -24.45
CA ALA A 183 10.18 -1.18 -25.88
C ALA A 183 8.84 -0.66 -26.43
N LYS A 184 7.80 -0.67 -25.60
CA LYS A 184 6.52 0.01 -25.90
C LYS A 184 6.61 1.54 -25.80
N ARG A 185 7.78 2.10 -25.46
CA ARG A 185 8.04 3.55 -25.29
C ARG A 185 7.12 4.23 -24.27
N ARG A 186 6.66 3.45 -23.28
CA ARG A 186 5.70 3.90 -22.25
C ARG A 186 6.36 4.59 -21.06
N VAL A 187 7.64 4.32 -20.78
CA VAL A 187 8.35 4.94 -19.64
C VAL A 187 8.80 6.36 -20.00
N LYS A 188 8.23 7.36 -19.32
CA LYS A 188 8.56 8.79 -19.45
C LYS A 188 9.29 9.32 -18.22
N ARG A 189 9.95 10.46 -18.36
CA ARG A 189 10.55 11.18 -17.24
C ARG A 189 9.52 11.34 -16.12
N VAL A 190 9.98 11.19 -14.88
CA VAL A 190 9.22 11.16 -13.61
C VAL A 190 8.29 9.98 -13.38
N ASP A 191 8.09 9.10 -14.38
CA ASP A 191 7.30 7.88 -14.16
C ASP A 191 7.94 7.02 -13.07
N LYS A 192 7.08 6.44 -12.22
CA LYS A 192 7.50 5.49 -11.21
C LYS A 192 7.19 4.07 -11.66
N VAL A 193 8.19 3.20 -11.56
CA VAL A 193 8.06 1.77 -11.85
C VAL A 193 8.14 0.99 -10.55
N TRP A 194 7.16 0.14 -10.29
CA TRP A 194 7.20 -0.80 -9.18
C TRP A 194 7.57 -2.20 -9.68
N GLN A 195 8.74 -2.68 -9.23
CA GLN A 195 9.13 -4.07 -9.38
C GLN A 195 8.76 -4.84 -8.10
N ILE A 196 8.00 -5.92 -8.26
CA ILE A 196 7.64 -6.83 -7.17
C ILE A 196 8.00 -8.26 -7.56
N ALA A 197 8.75 -8.94 -6.68
CA ALA A 197 9.25 -10.29 -6.95
C ALA A 197 9.08 -11.25 -5.77
N PHE A 198 8.87 -12.52 -6.10
CA PHE A 198 8.69 -13.61 -5.14
C PHE A 198 9.87 -14.58 -5.22
N GLY A 199 10.45 -14.89 -4.07
CA GLY A 199 11.57 -15.83 -3.96
C GLY A 199 11.19 -17.10 -3.22
N SER A 200 12.08 -18.10 -3.29
CA SER A 200 11.97 -19.34 -2.50
C SER A 200 11.89 -19.02 -1.00
N GLY A 201 10.98 -19.72 -0.30
CA GLY A 201 10.72 -19.49 1.13
C GLY A 201 9.67 -18.42 1.42
N PHE A 202 8.76 -18.14 0.47
CA PHE A 202 7.67 -17.15 0.62
C PHE A 202 8.19 -15.77 0.99
N LYS A 203 9.17 -15.27 0.25
CA LYS A 203 9.66 -13.89 0.39
C LYS A 203 9.05 -13.04 -0.72
N CYS A 204 8.69 -11.80 -0.38
CA CYS A 204 8.20 -10.81 -1.34
C CYS A 204 9.07 -9.56 -1.20
N ASN A 205 9.73 -9.17 -2.28
CA ASN A 205 10.63 -8.01 -2.33
C ASN A 205 10.08 -6.99 -3.32
N SER A 206 10.24 -5.71 -2.97
CA SER A 206 9.80 -4.59 -3.80
C SER A 206 10.93 -3.60 -4.02
N VAL A 207 11.03 -3.08 -5.25
CA VAL A 207 11.90 -1.96 -5.61
C VAL A 207 11.08 -0.94 -6.38
N VAL A 208 11.28 0.32 -6.06
CA VAL A 208 10.64 1.45 -6.75
C VAL A 208 11.71 2.24 -7.48
N TRP A 209 11.50 2.43 -8.78
CA TRP A 209 12.35 3.23 -9.64
C TRP A 209 11.62 4.51 -10.05
N ILE A 210 12.38 5.57 -10.26
CA ILE A 210 11.90 6.82 -10.85
C ILE A 210 12.69 7.06 -12.14
N ALA A 211 12.01 7.22 -13.25
CA ALA A 211 12.63 7.56 -14.52
C ALA A 211 13.16 9.00 -14.48
N LEU A 212 14.48 9.18 -14.55
CA LEU A 212 15.10 10.51 -14.52
C LEU A 212 15.03 11.24 -15.88
N ARG A 213 14.70 10.50 -16.94
CA ARG A 213 14.60 10.96 -18.32
C ARG A 213 13.55 10.14 -19.06
N ASP A 214 13.14 10.61 -20.23
CA ASP A 214 12.39 9.78 -21.16
C ASP A 214 13.26 8.61 -21.59
N VAL A 215 12.73 7.39 -21.50
CA VAL A 215 13.49 6.19 -21.84
C VAL A 215 13.35 5.91 -23.33
N GLU A 216 14.48 5.99 -24.03
CA GLU A 216 14.58 5.63 -25.44
C GLU A 216 14.77 4.12 -25.62
N LEU A 217 14.33 3.61 -26.77
CA LEU A 217 14.45 2.20 -27.09
C LEU A 217 15.92 1.83 -27.37
N SER A 218 16.49 0.98 -26.51
CA SER A 218 17.84 0.44 -26.69
C SER A 218 17.93 -0.52 -27.87
N ALA A 219 19.03 -0.44 -28.62
CA ALA A 219 19.35 -1.39 -29.71
C ALA A 219 19.52 -2.84 -29.22
N HIS A 220 19.80 -3.05 -27.93
CA HIS A 220 19.96 -4.37 -27.32
C HIS A 220 18.70 -4.84 -26.57
N ASN A 221 17.55 -4.20 -26.78
CA ASN A 221 16.33 -4.57 -26.09
C ASN A 221 15.85 -5.95 -26.57
N PRO A 222 15.54 -6.91 -25.66
CA PRO A 222 15.15 -8.27 -26.03
C PRO A 222 13.81 -8.35 -26.78
N TRP A 223 13.04 -7.26 -26.86
CA TRP A 223 11.75 -7.19 -27.55
C TRP A 223 11.83 -6.57 -28.95
N LEU A 224 12.98 -6.02 -29.35
CA LEU A 224 13.12 -5.21 -30.55
C LEU A 224 12.63 -5.91 -31.83
N ASP A 225 12.90 -7.21 -31.96
CA ASP A 225 12.65 -8.02 -33.15
C ASP A 225 11.17 -8.41 -33.35
N CYS A 226 10.34 -8.25 -32.33
CA CYS A 226 8.95 -8.74 -32.38
C CYS A 226 7.95 -7.91 -31.58
N MET A 227 8.33 -6.71 -31.12
CA MET A 227 7.48 -5.84 -30.29
C MET A 227 6.08 -5.59 -30.90
N GLU A 228 6.00 -5.50 -32.23
CA GLU A 228 4.74 -5.30 -32.96
C GLU A 228 3.79 -6.50 -32.90
N LYS A 229 4.28 -7.70 -32.58
CA LYS A 229 3.47 -8.92 -32.43
C LYS A 229 2.83 -9.05 -31.04
N TYR A 230 3.10 -8.10 -30.14
CA TYR A 230 2.63 -8.10 -28.77
C TYR A 230 1.76 -6.85 -28.49
N PRO A 231 0.79 -6.91 -27.57
CA PRO A 231 0.42 -8.08 -26.78
C PRO A 231 -0.31 -9.14 -27.62
N VAL A 232 -0.17 -10.40 -27.24
CA VAL A 232 -0.98 -11.49 -27.78
C VAL A 232 -2.22 -11.70 -26.90
N GLU A 233 -3.34 -12.09 -27.50
CA GLU A 233 -4.50 -12.52 -26.73
C GLU A 233 -4.20 -13.84 -26.03
N LEU A 234 -4.26 -13.84 -24.70
CA LEU A 234 -4.07 -15.05 -23.91
C LEU A 234 -5.42 -15.74 -23.75
N ALA A 235 -5.47 -17.03 -24.09
CA ALA A 235 -6.65 -17.84 -23.79
C ALA A 235 -6.85 -17.93 -22.26
N TYR A 236 -7.85 -17.22 -21.76
CA TYR A 236 -8.30 -17.34 -20.38
C TYR A 236 -9.28 -18.51 -20.30
N ASN A 237 -8.80 -19.71 -19.94
CA ASN A 237 -9.70 -20.76 -19.47
C ASN A 237 -10.20 -20.35 -18.08
N ASN A 238 -11.48 -19.96 -18.01
CA ASN A 238 -12.22 -19.74 -16.76
C ASN A 238 -12.33 -21.03 -15.94
#